data_AF-A0A2N1WEM9-F1
#
_entry.id   AF-A0A2N1WEM9-F1
#
_cell.length_a   1.000
_cell.length_b   1.000
_cell.length_c   1.000
_cell.angle_alpha   90.00
_cell.angle_beta   90.00
_cell.angle_gamma   90.00
#
_symmetry.space_group_name_H-M   'P 1'
#
loop_
_entity.id
_entity.type
_entity.pdbx_description
1 polymer ?
#
loop_
_entity_poly.entity_id
_entity_poly.type
_entity_poly.pdbx_seq_one_letter_code
_entity_poly.pdbx_strand_id
1 'polypeptide(L)'
;MFDSEPEKSIRPSPLTLREWQAMATFLRLTAAFLISLLFCGTLLAEDPKSGDAVRYFRVAEIDDPCFHCESFVLPLSNPDDIAHAENLIAHGPSFGGSIAVARITAGPDGINRNLELPEAPLWSWHVVGFDGFADVTIELCDGWPSLVESDVDEFIRNTGAQICFWGWTVVDELDQVRGQPAMPVPAISSGWILLLMITLAAWGGHALRASNPAAADH
;
A
#
# COMPACT_ATOMS: atom_id res chain seq x y z
N MET A 1 -77.92 45.24 -8.71
CA MET A 1 -77.63 44.55 -9.98
C MET A 1 -76.12 44.63 -10.13
N PHE A 2 -75.40 43.63 -9.63
CA PHE A 2 -73.94 43.56 -9.66
C PHE A 2 -73.56 42.60 -10.77
N ASP A 3 -72.97 43.12 -11.84
CA ASP A 3 -72.43 42.35 -12.96
C ASP A 3 -71.16 41.63 -12.49
N SER A 4 -71.21 40.31 -12.47
CA SER A 4 -70.05 39.45 -12.28
C SER A 4 -69.29 39.33 -13.60
N GLU A 5 -68.08 39.88 -13.67
CA GLU A 5 -67.17 39.65 -14.81
C GLU A 5 -66.77 38.17 -14.89
N PRO A 6 -66.71 37.58 -16.09
CA PRO A 6 -66.37 36.18 -16.25
C PRO A 6 -64.87 35.93 -16.01
N GLU A 7 -64.60 35.01 -15.09
CA GLU A 7 -63.28 34.50 -14.75
C GLU A 7 -62.59 33.90 -15.99
N LYS A 8 -61.47 34.51 -16.39
CA LYS A 8 -60.70 34.11 -17.57
C LYS A 8 -59.99 32.78 -17.30
N SER A 9 -60.61 31.69 -17.74
CA SER A 9 -60.04 30.34 -17.68
C SER A 9 -58.76 30.24 -18.51
N ILE A 10 -57.60 30.30 -17.85
CA ILE A 10 -56.30 30.01 -18.45
C ILE A 10 -56.15 28.49 -18.47
N ARG A 11 -56.46 27.86 -19.61
CA ARG A 11 -56.10 26.45 -19.82
C ARG A 11 -54.65 26.40 -20.29
N PRO A 12 -53.76 25.63 -19.63
CA PRO A 12 -52.43 25.42 -20.13
C PRO A 12 -52.50 24.68 -21.47
N SER A 13 -51.72 25.15 -22.45
CA SER A 13 -51.57 24.49 -23.74
C SER A 13 -51.06 23.07 -23.53
N PRO A 14 -51.63 22.04 -24.18
CA PRO A 14 -51.09 20.70 -24.11
C PRO A 14 -49.67 20.71 -24.71
N LEU A 15 -48.69 20.29 -23.91
CA LEU A 15 -47.33 20.06 -24.39
C LEU A 15 -47.36 19.15 -25.61
N THR A 16 -46.62 19.54 -26.64
CA THR A 16 -46.56 18.80 -27.90
C THR A 16 -45.82 17.48 -27.69
N LEU A 17 -46.14 16.47 -28.51
CA LEU A 17 -45.50 15.15 -28.45
C LEU A 17 -43.96 15.24 -28.54
N ARG A 18 -43.44 16.27 -29.21
CA ARG A 18 -42.00 16.55 -29.32
C ARG A 18 -41.38 17.02 -28.00
N GLU A 19 -42.09 17.83 -27.23
CA GLU A 19 -41.62 18.29 -25.91
C GLU A 19 -41.56 17.14 -24.90
N TRP A 20 -42.55 16.24 -24.95
CA TRP A 20 -42.53 15.01 -24.15
C TRP A 20 -41.37 14.08 -24.50
N GLN A 21 -41.06 13.91 -25.78
CA GLN A 21 -39.93 13.09 -26.23
C GLN A 21 -38.57 13.70 -25.84
N ALA A 22 -38.44 15.03 -25.91
CA ALA A 22 -37.23 15.73 -25.49
C ALA A 22 -36.98 15.60 -23.98
N MET A 23 -38.02 15.80 -23.15
CA MET A 23 -37.93 15.62 -21.70
C MET A 23 -37.58 14.18 -21.30
N ALA A 24 -38.20 13.18 -21.94
CA ALA A 24 -37.91 11.77 -21.66
C ALA A 24 -36.48 11.37 -22.03
N THR A 25 -35.94 11.94 -23.12
CA THR A 25 -34.56 11.69 -23.55
C THR A 25 -33.56 12.33 -22.60
N PHE A 26 -33.83 13.56 -22.16
CA PHE A 26 -32.99 14.26 -21.19
C PHE A 26 -32.94 13.52 -19.84
N LEU A 27 -34.08 13.01 -19.35
CA LEU A 27 -34.16 12.25 -18.10
C LEU A 27 -33.38 10.91 -18.16
N ARG A 28 -33.38 10.25 -19.31
CA ARG A 28 -32.65 8.98 -19.51
C ARG A 28 -31.13 9.20 -19.52
N LEU A 29 -30.66 10.29 -20.14
CA LEU A 29 -29.25 10.62 -20.19
C LEU A 29 -28.70 11.06 -18.83
N THR A 30 -29.46 11.84 -18.06
CA THR A 30 -29.06 12.23 -16.70
C THR A 30 -29.04 11.04 -15.74
N ALA A 31 -30.02 10.13 -15.83
CA ALA A 31 -30.03 8.90 -15.03
C ALA A 31 -28.83 7.98 -15.37
N ALA A 32 -28.51 7.79 -16.65
CA ALA A 32 -27.35 7.00 -17.06
C ALA A 32 -26.03 7.63 -16.60
N PHE A 33 -25.91 8.96 -16.63
CA PHE A 33 -24.73 9.67 -16.15
C PHE A 33 -24.58 9.59 -14.62
N LEU A 34 -25.67 9.72 -13.86
CA LEU A 34 -25.65 9.56 -12.41
C LEU A 34 -25.35 8.12 -11.99
N ILE A 35 -25.89 7.11 -12.69
CA ILE A 35 -25.55 5.70 -12.46
C ILE A 35 -24.08 5.44 -12.79
N SER A 36 -23.55 6.02 -13.88
CA SER A 36 -22.12 5.91 -14.22
C SER A 36 -21.23 6.60 -13.19
N LEU A 37 -21.63 7.74 -12.61
CA LEU A 37 -20.88 8.41 -11.53
C LEU A 37 -20.94 7.61 -10.22
N LEU A 38 -22.09 7.01 -9.91
CA LEU A 38 -22.23 6.10 -8.76
C LEU A 38 -21.42 4.81 -8.93
N PHE A 39 -21.34 4.25 -10.14
CA PHE A 39 -20.50 3.08 -10.43
C PHE A 39 -19.01 3.42 -10.53
N CYS A 40 -18.66 4.64 -10.96
CA CYS A 40 -17.27 5.10 -11.06
C CYS A 40 -16.71 5.51 -9.69
N GLY A 41 -17.55 5.97 -8.76
CA GLY A 41 -17.16 6.29 -7.38
C GLY A 41 -17.00 5.07 -6.45
N THR A 42 -17.46 3.89 -6.87
CA THR A 42 -17.32 2.62 -6.13
C THR A 42 -16.27 1.69 -6.72
N LEU A 43 -15.44 2.15 -7.65
CA LEU A 43 -14.09 1.60 -7.77
C LEU A 43 -13.34 2.10 -6.55
N LEU A 44 -13.54 1.32 -5.48
CA LEU A 44 -12.80 1.34 -4.25
C LEU A 44 -11.37 1.76 -4.56
N ALA A 45 -10.90 2.80 -3.87
CA ALA A 45 -9.51 2.85 -3.53
C ALA A 45 -9.19 1.49 -2.91
N GLU A 46 -8.68 0.56 -3.72
CA GLU A 46 -7.83 -0.48 -3.21
C GLU A 46 -6.74 0.32 -2.53
N ASP A 47 -6.82 0.38 -1.20
CA ASP A 47 -5.72 0.84 -0.36
C ASP A 47 -4.51 0.17 -1.00
N PRO A 48 -3.54 0.95 -1.55
CA PRO A 48 -2.46 0.39 -2.33
C PRO A 48 -1.93 -0.75 -1.48
N LYS A 49 -2.12 -1.99 -1.97
CA LYS A 49 -1.78 -3.19 -1.23
C LYS A 49 -0.46 -2.87 -0.57
N SER A 50 -0.44 -2.90 0.77
CA SER A 50 0.76 -2.67 1.58
C SER A 50 1.89 -3.68 1.28
N GLY A 51 1.86 -4.37 0.13
CA GLY A 51 2.84 -5.32 -0.36
C GLY A 51 4.04 -4.70 -1.07
N ASP A 52 4.13 -3.37 -1.17
CA ASP A 52 5.37 -2.70 -1.61
C ASP A 52 6.19 -2.16 -0.43
N ALA A 53 5.62 -2.11 0.78
CA ALA A 53 6.34 -1.61 1.95
C ALA A 53 7.18 -2.74 2.57
N VAL A 54 8.50 -2.54 2.60
CA VAL A 54 9.41 -3.41 3.37
C VAL A 54 9.10 -3.24 4.85
N ARG A 55 8.80 -4.35 5.53
CA ARG A 55 8.66 -4.46 6.98
C ARG A 55 9.91 -5.12 7.54
N TYR A 56 10.29 -4.73 8.75
CA TYR A 56 11.51 -5.20 9.38
C TYR A 56 11.18 -5.99 10.63
N PHE A 57 11.81 -7.14 10.75
CA PHE A 57 11.57 -8.08 11.84
C PHE A 57 12.86 -8.35 12.57
N ARG A 58 12.81 -8.48 13.90
CA ARG A 58 13.93 -9.00 14.66
C ARG A 58 13.87 -10.53 14.63
N VAL A 59 14.99 -11.13 14.27
CA VAL A 59 15.23 -12.56 14.42
C VAL A 59 16.20 -12.77 15.58
N ALA A 60 15.79 -13.59 16.55
CA ALA A 60 16.54 -13.84 17.78
C ALA A 60 16.56 -15.34 18.13
N GLU A 61 17.52 -15.71 18.98
CA GLU A 61 17.68 -17.08 19.48
C GLU A 61 16.49 -17.46 20.35
N ILE A 62 16.01 -18.68 20.20
CA ILE A 62 14.76 -19.10 20.83
C ILE A 62 14.92 -19.67 22.24
N ASP A 63 16.08 -20.18 22.57
CA ASP A 63 16.32 -20.85 23.84
C ASP A 63 16.23 -19.86 25.01
N ASP A 64 15.70 -20.33 26.15
CA ASP A 64 15.69 -19.60 27.42
C ASP A 64 16.34 -20.47 28.52
N PRO A 65 17.53 -20.08 29.04
CA PRO A 65 18.30 -18.90 28.63
C PRO A 65 18.91 -19.07 27.23
N CYS A 66 19.01 -17.98 26.48
CA CYS A 66 19.71 -17.94 25.19
C CYS A 66 21.20 -18.25 25.37
N PHE A 67 21.82 -18.93 24.39
CA PHE A 67 23.23 -19.30 24.46
C PHE A 67 24.14 -18.18 23.95
N HIS A 68 23.77 -17.55 22.83
CA HIS A 68 24.45 -16.39 22.25
C HIS A 68 23.78 -15.08 22.63
N CYS A 69 22.45 -15.05 22.73
CA CYS A 69 21.68 -13.85 23.06
C CYS A 69 21.95 -12.68 22.09
N GLU A 70 22.02 -12.99 20.80
CA GLU A 70 22.20 -12.00 19.73
C GLU A 70 20.90 -11.83 18.94
N SER A 71 20.92 -10.96 17.94
CA SER A 71 19.84 -10.81 16.97
C SER A 71 20.34 -10.18 15.68
N PHE A 72 19.53 -10.30 14.63
CA PHE A 72 19.70 -9.59 13.37
C PHE A 72 18.35 -9.10 12.85
N VAL A 73 18.40 -8.20 11.86
CA VAL A 73 17.21 -7.62 11.24
C VAL A 73 16.90 -8.33 9.93
N LEU A 74 15.66 -8.79 9.78
CA LEU A 74 15.15 -9.43 8.58
C LEU A 74 14.16 -8.49 7.86
N PRO A 75 14.52 -7.92 6.69
CA PRO A 75 13.59 -7.17 5.85
C PRO A 75 12.71 -8.12 5.02
N LEU A 76 11.40 -7.93 5.05
CA LEU A 76 10.41 -8.67 4.27
C LEU A 76 9.52 -7.71 3.48
N SER A 77 9.29 -7.99 2.20
CA SER A 77 8.37 -7.22 1.35
C SER A 77 7.21 -8.05 0.82
N ASN A 78 7.34 -9.38 0.77
CA ASN A 78 6.30 -10.27 0.30
C ASN A 78 5.20 -10.40 1.38
N PRO A 79 3.92 -10.10 1.07
CA PRO A 79 2.83 -10.21 2.03
C PRO A 79 2.68 -11.58 2.68
N ASP A 80 2.98 -12.67 1.96
CA ASP A 80 2.84 -14.03 2.51
C ASP A 80 3.93 -14.32 3.55
N ASP A 81 5.17 -13.88 3.29
CA ASP A 81 6.28 -14.01 4.23
C ASP A 81 6.08 -13.13 5.47
N ILE A 82 5.57 -11.92 5.27
CA ILE A 82 5.18 -11.01 6.35
C ILE A 82 4.11 -11.65 7.23
N ALA A 83 3.06 -12.22 6.63
CA ALA A 83 2.00 -12.91 7.38
C ALA A 83 2.55 -14.13 8.13
N HIS A 84 3.51 -14.87 7.56
CA HIS A 84 4.17 -15.98 8.25
C HIS A 84 4.98 -15.49 9.47
N ALA A 85 5.75 -14.41 9.30
CA ALA A 85 6.50 -13.79 10.40
C ALA A 85 5.58 -13.33 11.54
N GLU A 86 4.45 -12.70 11.23
CA GLU A 86 3.43 -12.33 12.22
C GLU A 86 2.86 -13.54 12.96
N ASN A 87 2.66 -14.66 12.25
CA ASN A 87 2.20 -15.89 12.88
C ASN A 87 3.26 -16.51 13.80
N LEU A 88 4.54 -16.46 13.44
CA LEU A 88 5.64 -16.87 14.32
C LEU A 88 5.68 -16.03 15.60
N ILE A 89 5.44 -14.71 15.51
CA ILE A 89 5.37 -13.83 16.68
C ILE A 89 4.19 -14.22 17.58
N ALA A 90 3.01 -14.43 16.99
CA ALA A 90 1.78 -14.70 17.74
C ALA A 90 1.74 -16.11 18.36
N HIS A 91 2.33 -17.10 17.71
CA HIS A 91 2.17 -18.52 18.06
C HIS A 91 3.50 -19.23 18.38
N GLY A 92 4.62 -18.54 18.27
CA GLY A 92 5.96 -19.10 18.45
C GLY A 92 6.41 -20.01 17.30
N PRO A 93 7.58 -20.65 17.44
CA PRO A 93 8.21 -21.47 16.41
C PRO A 93 7.38 -22.69 16.02
N SER A 94 6.50 -23.16 16.91
CA SER A 94 5.66 -24.33 16.70
C SER A 94 4.59 -24.12 15.63
N PHE A 95 4.41 -22.88 15.17
CA PHE A 95 3.60 -22.59 13.99
C PHE A 95 4.13 -23.28 12.72
N GLY A 96 5.43 -23.57 12.66
CA GLY A 96 6.10 -24.18 11.52
C GLY A 96 6.94 -23.16 10.75
N GLY A 97 7.94 -23.65 10.01
CA GLY A 97 8.86 -22.82 9.25
C GLY A 97 9.49 -21.72 10.09
N SER A 98 10.21 -22.03 11.16
CA SER A 98 10.78 -20.98 12.04
C SER A 98 12.14 -20.45 11.56
N ILE A 99 12.86 -21.22 10.76
CA ILE A 99 14.20 -20.87 10.28
C ILE A 99 14.06 -19.89 9.11
N ALA A 100 14.53 -18.66 9.29
CA ALA A 100 14.63 -17.68 8.22
C ALA A 100 15.79 -18.04 7.29
N VAL A 101 15.49 -18.39 6.04
CA VAL A 101 16.49 -18.64 4.99
C VAL A 101 16.68 -17.37 4.19
N ALA A 102 17.87 -16.78 4.29
CA ALA A 102 18.17 -15.49 3.70
C ALA A 102 19.54 -15.47 3.04
N ARG A 103 19.72 -14.53 2.11
CA ARG A 103 20.99 -14.22 1.48
C ARG A 103 21.55 -12.93 2.05
N ILE A 104 22.86 -12.93 2.33
CA ILE A 104 23.56 -11.81 2.92
C ILE A 104 24.62 -11.24 1.98
N THR A 105 25.11 -10.04 2.30
CA THR A 105 26.32 -9.48 1.68
C THR A 105 27.17 -8.76 2.74
N ALA A 106 28.44 -8.54 2.43
CA ALA A 106 29.35 -7.81 3.29
C ALA A 106 29.06 -6.30 3.26
N GLY A 107 29.38 -5.65 4.38
CA GLY A 107 29.15 -4.23 4.65
C GLY A 107 27.87 -3.96 5.45
N PRO A 108 27.86 -2.89 6.27
CA PRO A 108 26.65 -2.46 6.98
C PRO A 108 25.66 -1.79 6.02
N ASP A 109 24.37 -1.91 6.30
CA ASP A 109 23.27 -1.24 5.58
C ASP A 109 22.66 -0.06 6.35
N GLY A 110 23.16 0.23 7.56
CA GLY A 110 22.59 1.23 8.45
C GLY A 110 21.47 0.70 9.36
N ILE A 111 21.12 -0.58 9.25
CA ILE A 111 19.92 -1.18 9.85
C ILE A 111 20.29 -2.43 10.66
N ASN A 112 20.98 -3.39 10.05
CA ASN A 112 21.25 -4.70 10.63
C ASN A 112 22.21 -4.60 11.82
N ARG A 113 21.80 -5.15 12.96
CA ARG A 113 22.51 -5.02 14.24
C ARG A 113 22.01 -6.04 15.25
N ASN A 114 22.78 -6.22 16.32
CA ASN A 114 22.27 -6.83 17.54
C ASN A 114 21.31 -5.85 18.24
N LEU A 115 20.07 -6.27 18.42
CA LEU A 115 19.01 -5.51 19.11
C LEU A 115 18.96 -5.82 20.61
N GLU A 116 19.61 -6.89 21.07
CA GLU A 116 19.78 -7.18 22.50
C GLU A 116 20.81 -6.24 23.16
N LEU A 117 21.68 -5.62 22.34
CA LEU A 117 22.69 -4.67 22.76
C LEU A 117 22.56 -3.36 21.94
N PRO A 118 21.67 -2.42 22.34
CA PRO A 118 21.39 -1.18 21.60
C PRO A 118 22.58 -0.22 21.41
N GLU A 119 23.69 -0.43 22.14
CA GLU A 119 24.92 0.37 21.98
C GLU A 119 25.98 -0.35 21.14
N ALA A 120 25.75 -1.61 20.74
CA ALA A 120 26.64 -2.35 19.86
C ALA A 120 26.68 -1.70 18.46
N PRO A 121 27.81 -1.82 17.74
CA PRO A 121 27.89 -1.38 16.35
C PRO A 121 26.90 -2.16 15.47
N LEU A 122 26.63 -1.61 14.29
CA LEU A 122 25.95 -2.36 13.23
C LEU A 122 26.79 -3.58 12.85
N TRP A 123 26.12 -4.65 12.42
CA TRP A 123 26.80 -5.79 11.82
C TRP A 123 27.51 -5.34 10.53
N SER A 124 28.68 -5.90 10.25
CA SER A 124 29.42 -5.64 9.01
C SER A 124 28.92 -6.50 7.84
N TRP A 125 27.67 -6.95 7.92
CA TRP A 125 26.93 -7.68 6.90
C TRP A 125 25.43 -7.39 7.03
N HIS A 126 24.67 -7.64 5.98
CA HIS A 126 23.21 -7.46 6.00
C HIS A 126 22.49 -8.38 5.01
N VAL A 127 21.18 -8.54 5.21
CA VAL A 127 20.30 -9.34 4.35
C VAL A 127 19.99 -8.58 3.06
N VAL A 128 20.21 -9.23 1.92
CA VAL A 128 19.92 -8.71 0.56
C VAL A 128 18.85 -9.52 -0.18
N GLY A 129 18.42 -10.65 0.39
CA GLY A 129 17.35 -11.47 -0.16
C GLY A 129 16.79 -12.42 0.87
N PHE A 130 15.52 -12.78 0.70
CA PHE A 130 14.83 -13.75 1.53
C PHE A 130 14.32 -14.88 0.63
N ASP A 131 14.70 -16.11 0.96
CA ASP A 131 14.35 -17.30 0.17
C ASP A 131 13.14 -18.05 0.78
N GLY A 132 12.79 -17.76 2.04
CA GLY A 132 11.60 -18.26 2.71
C GLY A 132 11.85 -18.73 4.14
N PHE A 133 10.79 -19.24 4.75
CA PHE A 133 10.81 -19.90 6.04
C PHE A 133 10.91 -21.42 5.89
N ALA A 134 11.71 -22.09 6.73
CA ALA A 134 11.93 -23.53 6.66
C ALA A 134 11.86 -24.20 8.04
N ASP A 135 11.43 -25.46 8.07
CA ASP A 135 11.45 -26.30 9.28
C ASP A 135 12.85 -26.88 9.53
N VAL A 136 13.55 -27.20 8.45
CA VAL A 136 14.89 -27.81 8.44
C VAL A 136 15.63 -27.27 7.23
N THR A 137 16.93 -27.02 7.38
CA THR A 137 17.85 -26.64 6.31
C THR A 137 19.08 -27.55 6.32
N ILE A 138 20.06 -27.30 5.46
CA ILE A 138 21.36 -27.96 5.53
C ILE A 138 22.24 -27.26 6.57
N GLU A 139 23.05 -28.00 7.31
CA GLU A 139 23.93 -27.47 8.37
C GLU A 139 24.99 -26.49 7.84
N LEU A 140 25.18 -26.43 6.51
CA LEU A 140 26.19 -25.58 5.89
C LEU A 140 25.92 -24.07 6.09
N CYS A 141 24.66 -23.64 6.12
CA CYS A 141 24.30 -22.23 6.34
C CYS A 141 23.91 -21.92 7.79
N ASP A 142 24.05 -22.91 8.69
CA ASP A 142 23.83 -22.75 10.12
C ASP A 142 24.97 -21.91 10.74
N GLY A 143 24.68 -21.27 11.87
CA GLY A 143 25.58 -20.33 12.54
C GLY A 143 24.83 -19.39 13.46
N TRP A 144 25.46 -18.26 13.76
CA TRP A 144 24.87 -17.17 14.55
C TRP A 144 25.50 -15.83 14.14
N PRO A 145 24.90 -14.68 14.50
CA PRO A 145 25.34 -13.38 14.01
C PRO A 145 26.84 -13.07 14.23
N SER A 146 27.40 -13.32 15.42
CA SER A 146 28.83 -13.09 15.65
C SER A 146 29.76 -14.10 14.97
N LEU A 147 29.27 -15.29 14.61
CA LEU A 147 30.05 -16.21 13.76
C LEU A 147 30.24 -15.60 12.38
N VAL A 148 29.17 -15.07 11.78
CA VAL A 148 29.25 -14.36 10.50
C VAL A 148 30.15 -13.13 10.63
N GLU A 149 29.99 -12.35 11.70
CA GLU A 149 30.81 -11.15 11.95
C GLU A 149 32.30 -11.47 12.10
N SER A 150 32.66 -12.65 12.60
CA SER A 150 34.07 -13.01 12.84
C SER A 150 34.90 -13.12 11.55
N ASP A 151 34.29 -13.56 10.44
CA ASP A 151 34.87 -13.54 9.09
C ASP A 151 33.73 -13.62 8.04
N VAL A 152 33.18 -12.46 7.70
CA VAL A 152 32.04 -12.32 6.78
C VAL A 152 32.37 -12.88 5.39
N ASP A 153 33.58 -12.61 4.89
CA ASP A 153 34.03 -13.04 3.56
C ASP A 153 34.21 -14.57 3.50
N GLU A 154 34.73 -15.18 4.56
CA GLU A 154 34.82 -16.64 4.69
C GLU A 154 33.45 -17.29 4.79
N PHE A 155 32.56 -16.76 5.62
CA PHE A 155 31.21 -17.29 5.74
C PHE A 155 30.50 -17.27 4.38
N ILE A 156 30.47 -16.11 3.71
CA ILE A 156 29.87 -15.95 2.38
C ILE A 156 30.45 -16.94 1.37
N ARG A 157 31.77 -17.11 1.33
CA ARG A 157 32.45 -18.03 0.41
C ARG A 157 32.06 -19.49 0.66
N ASN A 158 31.88 -19.88 1.92
CA ASN A 158 31.60 -21.27 2.30
C ASN A 158 30.12 -21.64 2.17
N THR A 159 29.21 -20.68 2.39
CA THR A 159 27.76 -20.93 2.39
C THR A 159 27.06 -20.48 1.11
N GLY A 160 27.78 -19.85 0.17
CA GLY A 160 27.16 -19.21 -0.99
C GLY A 160 26.34 -17.98 -0.60
N ALA A 161 26.76 -17.29 0.45
CA ALA A 161 26.08 -16.14 1.06
C ALA A 161 24.72 -16.44 1.69
N GLN A 162 24.38 -17.71 1.94
CA GLN A 162 23.13 -18.07 2.58
C GLN A 162 23.31 -18.20 4.11
N ILE A 163 22.34 -17.71 4.86
CA ILE A 163 22.16 -17.95 6.30
C ILE A 163 20.90 -18.79 6.52
N CYS A 164 20.94 -19.65 7.52
CA CYS A 164 19.82 -20.44 7.97
C CYS A 164 20.02 -20.86 9.43
N PHE A 165 20.18 -19.90 10.34
CA PHE A 165 20.56 -20.17 11.73
C PHE A 165 19.53 -21.04 12.45
N TRP A 166 19.94 -22.22 12.91
CA TRP A 166 19.10 -23.16 13.65
C TRP A 166 18.89 -22.66 15.08
N GLY A 167 17.67 -22.80 15.60
CA GLY A 167 17.33 -22.26 16.92
C GLY A 167 17.08 -20.74 16.93
N TRP A 168 16.90 -20.13 15.75
CA TRP A 168 16.54 -18.72 15.60
C TRP A 168 15.16 -18.59 14.97
N THR A 169 14.37 -17.61 15.41
CA THR A 169 13.04 -17.32 14.86
C THR A 169 12.75 -15.83 14.89
N VAL A 170 11.75 -15.39 14.12
CA VAL A 170 11.19 -14.05 14.27
C VAL A 170 10.52 -13.93 15.64
N VAL A 171 10.83 -12.85 16.37
CA VAL A 171 10.34 -12.61 17.73
C VAL A 171 9.48 -11.34 17.86
N ASP A 172 9.69 -10.34 17.00
CA ASP A 172 8.86 -9.13 16.93
C ASP A 172 9.09 -8.38 15.61
N GLU A 173 8.14 -7.49 15.32
CA GLU A 173 8.23 -6.51 14.25
C GLU A 173 8.79 -5.18 14.78
N LEU A 174 9.58 -4.50 13.96
CA LEU A 174 10.22 -3.23 14.29
C LEU A 174 9.41 -2.05 13.71
N ASP A 175 8.74 -1.30 14.58
CA ASP A 175 7.92 -0.12 14.21
C ASP A 175 8.69 0.97 13.47
N GLN A 176 9.98 1.15 13.81
CA GLN A 176 10.87 2.10 13.15
C GLN A 176 12.30 1.58 13.19
N VAL A 177 12.84 1.28 12.03
CA VAL A 177 14.28 1.10 11.89
C VAL A 177 14.95 2.48 11.92
N ARG A 178 15.58 2.81 13.05
CA ARG A 178 16.39 4.03 13.18
C ARG A 178 17.50 4.01 12.12
N GLY A 179 17.45 4.94 11.17
CA GLY A 179 18.48 5.07 10.13
C GLY A 179 17.96 5.12 8.69
N GLN A 180 16.70 4.77 8.45
CA GLN A 180 16.10 5.06 7.13
C GLN A 180 15.96 6.57 6.96
N PRO A 181 16.60 7.20 5.94
CA PRO A 181 16.19 8.53 5.55
C PRO A 181 14.72 8.42 5.14
N ALA A 182 13.84 9.22 5.75
CA ALA A 182 12.46 9.31 5.32
C ALA A 182 12.49 9.61 3.81
N MET A 183 12.13 8.61 2.99
CA MET A 183 11.98 8.82 1.56
C MET A 183 11.00 9.98 1.42
N PRO A 184 11.36 11.07 0.72
CA PRO A 184 10.44 12.18 0.56
C PRO A 184 9.21 11.65 -0.17
N VAL A 185 8.10 11.53 0.55
CA VAL A 185 6.80 11.24 -0.04
C VAL A 185 6.62 12.30 -1.13
N PRO A 186 6.55 11.92 -2.43
CA PRO A 186 6.34 12.91 -3.47
C PRO A 186 5.02 13.58 -3.14
N ALA A 187 5.09 14.85 -2.75
CA ALA A 187 3.91 15.65 -2.50
C ALA A 187 3.14 15.66 -3.82
N ILE A 188 2.07 14.86 -3.89
CA ILE A 188 1.13 14.89 -5.00
C ILE A 188 0.52 16.29 -4.90
N SER A 189 1.09 17.24 -5.64
CA SER A 189 0.65 18.61 -5.60
C SER A 189 -0.81 18.63 -6.02
N SER A 190 -1.67 19.14 -5.14
CA SER A 190 -3.11 19.33 -5.33
C SER A 190 -3.50 20.17 -6.56
N GLY A 191 -2.51 20.67 -7.32
CA GLY A 191 -2.70 21.42 -8.55
C GLY A 191 -3.41 20.66 -9.67
N TRP A 192 -3.25 19.33 -9.77
CA TRP A 192 -3.90 18.55 -10.83
C TRP A 192 -5.42 18.40 -10.64
N ILE A 193 -5.87 18.31 -9.38
CA ILE A 193 -7.31 18.26 -9.05
C ILE A 193 -7.97 19.60 -9.39
N LEU A 194 -7.28 20.71 -9.12
CA LEU A 194 -7.78 22.05 -9.45
C LEU A 194 -7.86 22.27 -10.98
N LEU A 195 -6.86 21.77 -11.73
CA LEU A 195 -6.84 21.88 -13.19
C LEU A 195 -7.99 21.09 -13.85
N LEU A 196 -8.32 19.91 -13.33
CA LEU A 196 -9.41 19.07 -13.83
C LEU A 196 -10.80 19.68 -13.56
N MET A 197 -10.97 20.38 -12.43
CA MET A 197 -12.21 21.08 -12.11
C MET A 197 -12.43 22.32 -13.00
N ILE A 198 -11.37 23.04 -13.36
CA ILE A 198 -11.45 24.23 -14.23
C ILE A 198 -11.81 23.85 -15.67
N THR A 199 -11.26 22.75 -16.20
CA THR A 199 -11.58 22.30 -17.57
C THR A 199 -13.02 21.81 -17.71
N LEU A 200 -13.55 21.11 -16.69
CA LEU A 200 -14.97 20.70 -16.65
C LEU A 200 -15.93 21.91 -16.59
N ALA A 201 -15.59 22.94 -15.82
CA ALA A 201 -16.39 24.17 -15.74
C ALA A 201 -16.37 24.99 -17.05
N ALA A 202 -15.22 25.06 -17.72
CA ALA A 202 -15.08 25.77 -18.99
C ALA A 202 -15.85 25.08 -20.13
N TRP A 203 -15.87 23.74 -20.15
CA TRP A 203 -16.59 22.98 -21.18
C TRP A 203 -18.12 23.07 -21.00
N GLY A 204 -18.62 23.05 -19.75
CA GLY A 204 -20.05 23.23 -19.45
C GLY A 204 -20.61 24.60 -19.85
N GLY A 205 -19.79 25.66 -19.78
CA GLY A 205 -20.21 27.02 -20.15
C GLY A 205 -20.43 27.23 -21.65
N HIS A 206 -19.73 26.50 -22.52
CA HIS A 206 -19.91 26.60 -23.97
C HIS A 206 -21.16 25.88 -24.48
N ALA A 207 -21.57 24.79 -23.84
CA ALA A 207 -22.78 24.06 -24.22
C ALA A 207 -24.08 24.85 -23.98
N LEU A 208 -24.10 25.71 -22.95
CA LEU A 208 -25.28 26.53 -22.61
C LEU A 208 -25.45 27.78 -23.51
N ARG A 209 -24.42 28.19 -24.25
CA ARG A 209 -24.49 29.37 -25.14
C ARG A 209 -25.04 29.05 -26.53
N ALA A 210 -24.96 27.79 -26.95
CA ALA A 210 -25.41 27.33 -28.26
C ALA A 210 -26.93 27.07 -28.35
N SER A 211 -27.66 27.12 -27.23
CA SER A 211 -29.10 26.80 -27.19
C SER A 211 -30.04 28.01 -27.15
N ASN A 212 -29.54 29.24 -27.32
CA ASN A 212 -30.37 30.45 -27.30
C ASN A 212 -30.45 31.13 -28.68
N PRO A 213 -31.41 30.74 -29.55
CA PRO A 213 -31.57 31.31 -30.89
C PRO A 213 -32.23 32.70 -30.93
N ALA A 214 -32.44 33.38 -29.79
CA ALA A 214 -33.26 34.60 -29.72
C ALA A 214 -32.49 35.93 -29.88
N ALA A 215 -31.23 35.94 -30.33
CA ALA A 215 -30.40 37.17 -30.34
C ALA A 215 -29.87 37.61 -31.72
N ALA A 216 -30.47 37.15 -32.81
CA ALA A 216 -30.15 37.63 -34.15
C ALA A 216 -31.43 38.15 -34.82
N ASP A 217 -31.78 39.40 -34.55
CA ASP A 217 -32.50 40.31 -35.46
C ASP A 217 -32.79 41.63 -34.75
N HIS A 218 -31.92 42.62 -34.94
CA HIS A 218 -32.21 44.07 -34.90
C HIS A 218 -31.16 44.84 -35.70
#